data_AF-A0A5P1FJF6-F1
#
_entry.id   AF-A0A5P1FJF6-F1
#
_cell.length_a   1.000
_cell.length_b   1.000
_cell.length_c   1.000
_cell.angle_alpha   90.00
_cell.angle_beta   90.00
_cell.angle_gamma   90.00
#
_symmetry.space_group_name_H-M   'P 1'
#
loop_
_entity.id
_entity.type
_entity.pdbx_description
1 polymer ?
#
loop_
_entity_poly.entity_id
_entity_poly.type
_entity_poly.pdbx_seq_one_letter_code
_entity_poly.pdbx_strand_id
1 'polypeptide(L)'
;MLMKMLLDIEDEPAWHSAEAEDEDAGETSNYSVGQECLDRISIALGGNTIVHVASELLSAYIAALEWQKHHVALITLAQIAEGCSKVMIKNLEKVVHMVLNPFQDPHPRVRWAAINAIGQFSTDLGLDLQVQYHQRVLPALASAMDDFQNPRAHAASAVLNFSKNCTPDILTPYLDGIVSKLLVLLQ
;
A
#
# COMPACT_ATOMS: atom_id res chain seq x y z
N MET A 1 -15.83 -10.09 9.10
CA MET A 1 -15.37 -11.46 8.81
C MET A 1 -14.15 -11.42 7.91
N LEU A 2 -14.20 -10.78 6.75
CA LEU A 2 -13.07 -10.70 5.81
C LEU A 2 -11.79 -10.09 6.41
N MET A 3 -11.86 -8.93 7.08
CA MET A 3 -10.69 -8.37 7.78
C MET A 3 -10.10 -9.28 8.86
N LYS A 4 -10.90 -10.19 9.45
CA LYS A 4 -10.38 -11.18 10.41
C LYS A 4 -9.62 -12.30 9.71
N MET A 5 -9.97 -12.63 8.46
CA MET A 5 -9.22 -13.59 7.65
C MET A 5 -7.85 -13.03 7.29
N LEU A 6 -7.74 -11.71 7.10
CA LEU A 6 -6.45 -11.04 6.88
C LEU A 6 -5.53 -11.03 8.11
N LEU A 7 -6.02 -11.39 9.31
CA LEU A 7 -5.17 -11.56 10.50
C LEU A 7 -4.45 -12.91 10.50
N ASP A 8 -4.82 -13.81 9.59
CA ASP A 8 -4.18 -15.12 9.41
C ASP A 8 -2.91 -14.95 8.56
N ILE A 9 -1.99 -14.15 9.06
CA ILE A 9 -0.67 -13.88 8.49
C ILE A 9 0.39 -14.08 9.57
N GLU A 10 1.42 -14.84 9.25
CA GLU A 10 2.52 -15.17 10.16
C GLU A 10 3.72 -14.23 9.96
N ASP A 11 4.40 -13.92 11.05
CA ASP A 11 5.63 -13.11 11.00
C ASP A 11 6.83 -14.00 10.65
N GLU A 12 7.02 -14.25 9.35
CA GLU A 12 8.14 -15.03 8.84
C GLU A 12 9.45 -14.22 8.80
N PRO A 13 10.45 -14.53 9.64
CA PRO A 13 11.66 -13.69 9.74
C PRO A 13 12.48 -13.63 8.45
N ALA A 14 12.42 -14.68 7.62
CA ALA A 14 13.11 -14.72 6.32
C ALA A 14 12.58 -13.65 5.36
N TRP A 15 11.33 -13.22 5.53
CA TRP A 15 10.67 -12.20 4.72
C TRP A 15 11.22 -10.79 5.01
N HIS A 16 11.84 -10.56 6.17
CA HIS A 16 12.45 -9.27 6.55
C HIS A 16 13.76 -8.96 5.81
N SER A 17 14.18 -9.80 4.85
CA SER A 17 15.38 -9.53 4.08
C SER A 17 15.04 -8.80 2.78
N ALA A 18 15.95 -7.92 2.35
CA ALA A 18 15.85 -7.27 1.05
C ALA A 18 15.97 -8.23 -0.15
N GLU A 19 16.39 -9.47 0.09
CA GLU A 19 16.61 -10.53 -0.89
C GLU A 19 15.56 -11.65 -0.78
N ALA A 20 14.48 -11.45 -0.01
CA ALA A 20 13.43 -12.44 0.12
C ALA A 20 12.81 -12.74 -1.26
N GLU A 21 12.94 -13.99 -1.71
CA GLU A 21 12.40 -14.44 -3.01
C GLU A 21 10.90 -14.83 -2.92
N ASP A 22 10.43 -15.17 -1.72
CA ASP A 22 9.05 -15.58 -1.46
C ASP A 22 8.25 -14.40 -0.88
N GLU A 23 7.57 -13.66 -1.75
CA GLU A 23 6.74 -12.51 -1.38
C GLU A 23 5.53 -12.92 -0.54
N ASP A 24 5.07 -14.16 -0.68
CA ASP A 24 3.87 -14.71 -0.05
C ASP A 24 4.18 -15.50 1.25
N ALA A 25 5.44 -15.56 1.68
CA ALA A 25 5.82 -16.28 2.90
C ALA A 25 4.94 -15.82 4.07
N GLY A 26 4.46 -16.73 4.91
CA GLY A 26 3.59 -16.41 6.05
C GLY A 26 2.14 -16.04 5.70
N GLU A 27 1.78 -15.92 4.41
CA GLU A 27 0.39 -15.76 4.00
C GLU A 27 -0.34 -17.11 3.99
N THR A 28 -1.54 -17.16 4.56
CA THR A 28 -2.38 -18.36 4.50
C THR A 28 -3.43 -18.26 3.38
N SER A 29 -4.06 -19.40 3.05
CA SER A 29 -5.20 -19.40 2.13
C SER A 29 -6.36 -18.50 2.60
N ASN A 30 -6.56 -18.35 3.92
CA ASN A 30 -7.59 -17.42 4.43
C ASN A 30 -7.22 -15.98 4.15
N TYR A 31 -5.94 -15.62 4.29
CA TYR A 31 -5.44 -14.28 3.97
C TYR A 31 -5.74 -13.93 2.51
N SER A 32 -5.33 -14.77 1.56
CA SER A 32 -5.55 -14.53 0.13
C SER A 32 -7.04 -14.45 -0.23
N VAL A 33 -7.88 -15.35 0.31
CA VAL A 33 -9.34 -15.31 0.09
C VAL A 33 -9.95 -14.04 0.69
N GLY A 34 -9.46 -13.61 1.85
CA GLY A 34 -9.89 -12.38 2.50
C GLY A 34 -9.64 -11.15 1.63
N GLN A 35 -8.48 -11.07 0.98
CA GLN A 35 -8.14 -9.98 0.06
C GLN A 35 -9.05 -9.95 -1.16
N GLU A 36 -9.17 -11.08 -1.87
CA GLU A 36 -9.97 -11.18 -3.09
C GLU A 36 -11.46 -10.86 -2.81
N CYS A 37 -11.97 -11.32 -1.67
CA CYS A 37 -13.35 -11.05 -1.29
C CYS A 37 -13.58 -9.58 -0.93
N LEU A 38 -12.60 -8.89 -0.34
CA LEU A 38 -12.70 -7.45 -0.04
C LEU A 38 -12.76 -6.62 -1.33
N ASP A 39 -11.94 -6.95 -2.32
CA ASP A 39 -11.97 -6.31 -3.62
C ASP A 39 -13.32 -6.52 -4.31
N ARG A 40 -13.71 -7.78 -4.50
CA ARG A 40 -14.95 -8.15 -5.20
C ARG A 40 -16.20 -7.55 -4.55
N ILE A 41 -16.27 -7.54 -3.21
CA ILE A 41 -17.42 -6.93 -2.52
C ILE A 41 -17.39 -5.41 -2.61
N SER A 42 -16.20 -4.79 -2.64
CA SER A 42 -16.07 -3.35 -2.81
C SER A 42 -16.61 -2.89 -4.16
N ILE A 43 -16.28 -3.63 -5.23
CA ILE A 43 -16.73 -3.39 -6.59
C ILE A 43 -18.23 -3.62 -6.70
N ALA A 44 -18.74 -4.72 -6.11
CA ALA A 44 -20.15 -5.09 -6.23
C ALA A 44 -21.10 -4.15 -5.48
N LEU A 45 -20.72 -3.66 -4.29
CA LEU A 45 -21.58 -2.83 -3.44
C LEU A 45 -21.31 -1.32 -3.57
N GLY A 46 -20.13 -0.95 -4.08
CA GLY A 46 -19.67 0.42 -4.26
C GLY A 46 -19.28 1.14 -2.96
N GLY A 47 -18.48 2.19 -3.13
CA GLY A 47 -17.86 2.92 -2.02
C GLY A 47 -18.79 3.53 -0.97
N ASN A 48 -20.01 3.95 -1.33
CA ASN A 48 -20.92 4.54 -0.33
C ASN A 48 -21.33 3.54 0.75
N THR A 49 -21.51 2.27 0.37
CA THR A 49 -21.85 1.19 1.31
C THR A 49 -20.61 0.75 2.08
N ILE A 50 -19.51 0.55 1.36
CA ILE A 50 -18.30 -0.10 1.88
C ILE A 50 -17.52 0.82 2.81
N VAL A 51 -17.33 2.09 2.43
CA VAL A 51 -16.51 3.03 3.21
C VAL A 51 -17.10 3.29 4.59
N HIS A 52 -18.42 3.28 4.75
CA HIS A 52 -19.05 3.45 6.06
C HIS A 52 -18.65 2.31 7.01
N VAL A 53 -18.82 1.06 6.56
CA VAL A 53 -18.46 -0.13 7.35
C VAL A 53 -16.94 -0.21 7.58
N ALA A 54 -16.14 0.07 6.54
CA ALA A 54 -14.70 0.05 6.64
C ALA A 54 -14.17 1.10 7.63
N SER A 55 -14.71 2.32 7.63
CA SER A 55 -14.22 3.41 8.49
C SER A 55 -14.35 3.11 9.98
N GLU A 56 -15.45 2.46 10.39
CA GLU A 56 -15.67 2.04 11.78
C GLU A 56 -14.62 1.00 12.22
N LEU A 57 -14.31 0.05 11.35
CA LEU A 57 -13.35 -1.03 11.63
C LEU A 57 -11.90 -0.54 11.55
N LEU A 58 -11.56 0.25 10.53
CA LEU A 58 -10.20 0.76 10.30
C LEU A 58 -9.70 1.58 11.49
N SER A 59 -10.57 2.39 12.11
CA SER A 59 -10.20 3.18 13.27
C SER A 59 -9.74 2.32 14.45
N ALA A 60 -10.40 1.18 14.69
CA ALA A 60 -10.02 0.24 15.74
C ALA A 60 -8.74 -0.54 15.40
N TYR A 61 -8.51 -0.85 14.12
CA TYR A 61 -7.33 -1.60 13.68
C TYR A 61 -6.08 -0.73 13.71
N ILE A 62 -6.18 0.55 13.30
CA ILE A 62 -5.06 1.51 13.30
C ILE A 62 -4.64 1.89 14.72
N ALA A 63 -5.58 1.92 15.67
CA ALA A 63 -5.30 2.26 17.07
C ALA A 63 -4.78 1.08 17.92
N ALA A 64 -4.64 -0.09 17.32
CA ALA A 64 -4.24 -1.30 18.03
C ALA A 64 -2.73 -1.31 18.35
N LEU A 65 -2.30 -2.27 19.17
CA LEU A 65 -0.86 -2.45 19.45
C LEU A 65 -0.23 -3.50 18.54
N GLU A 66 -1.05 -4.41 18.01
CA GLU A 66 -0.61 -5.53 17.19
C GLU A 66 -0.37 -5.08 15.75
N TRP A 67 0.85 -5.29 15.25
CA TRP A 67 1.26 -4.92 13.89
C TRP A 67 0.34 -5.54 12.83
N GLN A 68 -0.19 -6.75 13.07
CA GLN A 68 -1.10 -7.44 12.16
C GLN A 68 -2.33 -6.57 11.88
N LYS A 69 -2.85 -5.86 12.89
CA LYS A 69 -4.03 -5.00 12.68
C LYS A 69 -3.68 -3.76 11.87
N HIS A 70 -2.48 -3.19 12.04
CA HIS A 70 -2.00 -2.09 11.19
C HIS A 70 -1.86 -2.56 9.74
N HIS A 71 -1.23 -3.72 9.54
CA HIS A 71 -1.09 -4.37 8.24
C HIS A 71 -2.48 -4.60 7.59
N VAL A 72 -3.41 -5.22 8.31
CA VAL A 72 -4.78 -5.46 7.82
C VAL A 72 -5.50 -4.17 7.45
N ALA A 73 -5.33 -3.09 8.22
CA ALA A 73 -5.94 -1.81 7.88
C ALA A 73 -5.45 -1.28 6.52
N LEU A 74 -4.15 -1.39 6.26
CA LEU A 74 -3.52 -0.96 5.00
C LEU A 74 -3.92 -1.85 3.82
N ILE A 75 -3.93 -3.18 4.01
CA ILE A 75 -4.41 -4.13 2.98
C ILE A 75 -5.89 -3.90 2.68
N THR A 76 -6.72 -3.68 3.70
CA THR A 76 -8.14 -3.38 3.49
C THR A 76 -8.30 -2.10 2.67
N LEU A 77 -7.52 -1.05 2.96
CA LEU A 77 -7.55 0.18 2.17
C LEU A 77 -7.15 -0.07 0.71
N ALA A 78 -6.10 -0.85 0.47
CA ALA A 78 -5.67 -1.21 -0.88
C ALA A 78 -6.77 -1.97 -1.63
N GLN A 79 -7.30 -3.04 -1.03
CA GLN A 79 -8.26 -3.92 -1.69
C GLN A 79 -9.61 -3.26 -1.99
N ILE A 80 -10.04 -2.26 -1.21
CA ILE A 80 -11.31 -1.57 -1.51
C ILE A 80 -11.16 -0.40 -2.48
N ALA A 81 -9.93 -0.06 -2.91
CA ALA A 81 -9.64 1.17 -3.64
C ALA A 81 -10.41 1.27 -4.96
N GLU A 82 -10.43 0.20 -5.76
CA GLU A 82 -11.14 0.15 -7.04
C GLU A 82 -12.63 0.46 -6.86
N GLY A 83 -13.32 -0.32 -6.01
CA GLY A 83 -14.76 -0.16 -5.75
C GLY A 83 -15.12 1.11 -4.98
N CYS A 84 -14.17 1.72 -4.27
CA CYS A 84 -14.38 2.91 -3.43
C CYS A 84 -13.75 4.20 -3.99
N SER A 85 -13.14 4.15 -5.17
CA SER A 85 -12.35 5.23 -5.78
C SER A 85 -12.99 6.61 -5.66
N LYS A 86 -14.26 6.76 -6.08
CA LYS A 86 -15.00 8.04 -6.02
C LYS A 86 -15.11 8.63 -4.61
N VAL A 87 -15.24 7.79 -3.58
CA VAL A 87 -15.36 8.24 -2.19
C VAL A 87 -13.98 8.54 -1.60
N MET A 88 -12.99 7.71 -1.93
CA MET A 88 -11.61 7.91 -1.51
C MET A 88 -10.99 9.18 -2.12
N ILE A 89 -11.22 9.46 -3.40
CA ILE A 89 -10.76 10.69 -4.07
C ILE A 89 -11.34 11.95 -3.40
N LYS A 90 -12.62 11.91 -2.97
CA LYS A 90 -13.21 13.03 -2.20
C LYS A 90 -12.54 13.27 -0.85
N ASN A 91 -11.84 12.27 -0.31
CA ASN A 91 -11.16 12.32 0.98
C ASN A 91 -9.65 12.03 0.83
N LEU A 92 -9.09 12.34 -0.35
CA LEU A 92 -7.79 11.83 -0.78
C LEU A 92 -6.66 12.24 0.18
N GLU A 93 -6.70 13.46 0.72
CA GLU A 93 -5.71 13.93 1.70
C GLU A 93 -5.62 13.00 2.92
N LYS A 94 -6.77 12.64 3.49
CA LYS A 94 -6.86 11.76 4.64
C LYS A 94 -6.37 10.36 4.28
N VAL A 95 -6.81 9.83 3.14
CA VAL A 95 -6.42 8.50 2.65
C VAL A 95 -4.90 8.42 2.44
N VAL A 96 -4.31 9.41 1.77
CA VAL A 96 -2.85 9.51 1.55
C VAL A 96 -2.10 9.65 2.87
N HIS A 97 -2.59 10.46 3.81
CA HIS A 97 -1.97 10.58 5.13
C HIS A 97 -1.97 9.23 5.88
N MET A 98 -3.09 8.50 5.85
CA MET A 98 -3.23 7.20 6.51
C MET A 98 -2.25 6.15 5.96
N VAL A 99 -1.96 6.16 4.65
CA VAL A 99 -1.03 5.18 4.04
C VAL A 99 0.41 5.63 4.02
N LEU A 100 0.71 6.93 4.06
CA LEU A 100 2.11 7.41 4.12
C LEU A 100 2.70 7.36 5.53
N ASN A 101 1.88 7.52 6.58
CA ASN A 101 2.36 7.50 7.96
C ASN A 101 3.09 6.18 8.32
N PRO A 102 2.60 4.98 7.92
CA PRO A 102 3.23 3.71 8.28
C PRO A 102 4.47 3.36 7.45
N PHE A 103 4.95 4.23 6.56
CA PHE A 103 6.24 4.02 5.86
C PHE A 103 7.43 3.96 6.82
N GLN A 104 7.26 4.42 8.05
CA GLN A 104 8.28 4.37 9.12
C GLN A 104 7.83 3.49 10.29
N ASP A 105 6.82 2.64 10.09
CA ASP A 105 6.37 1.69 11.13
C ASP A 105 7.52 0.76 11.52
N PRO A 106 7.68 0.41 12.81
CA PRO A 106 8.73 -0.51 13.25
C PRO A 106 8.65 -1.88 12.57
N HIS A 107 7.46 -2.33 12.18
CA HIS A 107 7.26 -3.65 11.60
C HIS A 107 7.40 -3.65 10.06
N PRO A 108 8.29 -4.47 9.47
CA PRO A 108 8.50 -4.52 8.02
C PRO A 108 7.24 -4.81 7.20
N ARG A 109 6.41 -5.77 7.63
CA ARG A 109 5.11 -6.08 6.98
C ARG A 109 4.14 -4.90 6.94
N VAL A 110 4.21 -3.99 7.91
CA VAL A 110 3.35 -2.80 7.94
C VAL A 110 3.87 -1.77 6.94
N ARG A 111 5.19 -1.54 6.92
CA ARG A 111 5.83 -0.67 5.91
C ARG A 111 5.56 -1.17 4.49
N TRP A 112 5.62 -2.49 4.27
CA TRP A 112 5.28 -3.09 2.99
C TRP A 112 3.82 -2.93 2.61
N ALA A 113 2.88 -3.15 3.54
CA ALA A 113 1.46 -2.96 3.25
C ALA A 113 1.14 -1.49 2.88
N ALA A 114 1.89 -0.54 3.45
CA ALA A 114 1.79 0.87 3.09
C ALA A 114 2.28 1.14 1.65
N ILE A 115 3.42 0.55 1.26
CA ILE A 115 3.94 0.60 -0.11
C ILE A 115 2.96 -0.07 -1.08
N ASN A 116 2.41 -1.22 -0.72
CA ASN A 116 1.40 -1.95 -1.49
C ASN A 116 0.16 -1.08 -1.73
N ALA A 117 -0.36 -0.45 -0.69
CA ALA A 117 -1.51 0.45 -0.79
C ALA A 117 -1.25 1.63 -1.73
N ILE A 118 -0.06 2.23 -1.68
CA ILE A 118 0.33 3.28 -2.64
C ILE A 118 0.41 2.75 -4.07
N GLY A 119 0.96 1.55 -4.26
CA GLY A 119 1.01 0.88 -5.56
C GLY A 119 -0.39 0.69 -6.15
N GLN A 120 -1.34 0.21 -5.33
CA GLN A 120 -2.73 0.02 -5.74
C GLN A 120 -3.44 1.35 -6.02
N PHE A 121 -3.29 2.33 -5.12
CA PHE A 121 -3.88 3.67 -5.28
C PHE A 121 -3.37 4.39 -6.53
N SER A 122 -2.14 4.12 -6.94
CA SER A 122 -1.57 4.68 -8.17
C SER A 122 -2.38 4.28 -9.42
N THR A 123 -2.99 3.11 -9.40
CA THR A 123 -3.88 2.63 -10.46
C THR A 123 -5.30 3.15 -10.25
N ASP A 124 -5.87 2.94 -9.06
CA ASP A 124 -7.32 3.10 -8.84
C ASP A 124 -7.76 4.53 -8.50
N LEU A 125 -6.84 5.34 -7.94
CA LEU A 125 -7.08 6.73 -7.56
C LEU A 125 -6.36 7.71 -8.51
N GLY A 126 -5.78 7.20 -9.60
CA GLY A 126 -5.21 8.03 -10.65
C GLY A 126 -6.29 8.68 -11.52
N LEU A 127 -6.08 9.88 -12.06
CA LEU A 127 -4.86 10.70 -12.02
C LEU A 127 -4.74 11.59 -10.78
N ASP A 128 -5.78 11.67 -9.95
CA ASP A 128 -5.87 12.61 -8.82
C ASP A 128 -4.72 12.44 -7.82
N LEU A 129 -4.36 11.19 -7.50
CA LEU A 129 -3.21 10.91 -6.63
C LEU A 129 -1.91 11.48 -7.19
N GLN A 130 -1.63 11.23 -8.47
CA GLN A 130 -0.42 11.68 -9.13
C GLN A 130 -0.33 13.19 -9.16
N VAL A 131 -1.41 13.85 -9.60
CA VAL A 131 -1.44 15.31 -9.77
C VAL A 131 -1.32 16.03 -8.42
N GLN A 132 -2.00 15.54 -7.38
CA GLN A 132 -2.10 16.28 -6.12
C GLN A 132 -1.02 15.91 -5.10
N TYR A 133 -0.48 14.68 -5.14
CA TYR A 133 0.35 14.14 -4.06
C TYR A 133 1.72 13.58 -4.48
N HIS A 134 2.14 13.72 -5.75
CA HIS A 134 3.46 13.25 -6.20
C HIS A 134 4.63 13.72 -5.32
N GLN A 135 4.59 14.98 -4.84
CA GLN A 135 5.61 15.57 -3.98
C GLN A 135 5.75 14.91 -2.60
N ARG A 136 4.75 14.14 -2.17
CA ARG A 136 4.80 13.35 -0.92
C ARG A 136 5.04 11.87 -1.22
N VAL A 137 4.40 11.34 -2.25
CA VAL A 137 4.43 9.91 -2.58
C VAL A 137 5.77 9.49 -3.18
N LEU A 138 6.28 10.21 -4.19
CA LEU A 138 7.52 9.83 -4.86
C LEU A 138 8.75 9.85 -3.92
N PRO A 139 8.94 10.88 -3.06
CA PRO A 139 10.03 10.83 -2.08
C PRO A 139 9.88 9.71 -1.05
N ALA A 140 8.66 9.40 -0.61
CA ALA A 140 8.41 8.32 0.34
C ALA A 140 8.75 6.95 -0.25
N LEU A 141 8.32 6.69 -1.49
CA LEU A 141 8.68 5.48 -2.22
C LEU A 141 10.19 5.40 -2.51
N ALA A 142 10.81 6.53 -2.88
CA ALA A 142 12.25 6.59 -3.10
C ALA A 142 13.06 6.26 -1.83
N SER A 143 12.62 6.76 -0.68
CA SER A 143 13.23 6.42 0.61
C SER A 143 13.02 4.95 0.99
N ALA A 144 11.87 4.36 0.63
CA ALA A 144 11.59 2.96 0.91
C ALA A 144 12.50 1.99 0.11
N MET A 145 13.05 2.43 -1.03
CA MET A 145 14.07 1.66 -1.77
C MET A 145 15.40 1.53 -1.02
N ASP A 146 15.61 2.29 0.07
CA ASP A 146 16.78 2.15 0.94
C ASP A 146 16.51 1.27 2.19
N ASP A 147 15.30 0.72 2.34
CA ASP A 147 14.94 -0.11 3.51
C ASP A 147 15.43 -1.55 3.34
N PHE A 148 16.57 -1.87 3.93
CA PHE A 148 17.18 -3.21 3.86
C PHE A 148 16.45 -4.28 4.69
N GLN A 149 15.47 -3.89 5.51
CA GLN A 149 14.65 -4.82 6.29
C GLN A 149 13.31 -5.15 5.62
N ASN A 150 13.14 -4.76 4.36
CA ASN A 150 11.91 -4.91 3.59
C ASN A 150 12.28 -5.27 2.14
N PRO A 151 11.43 -6.03 1.42
CA PRO A 151 11.58 -6.21 -0.03
C PRO A 151 11.66 -4.88 -0.80
N ARG A 152 12.88 -4.41 -1.08
CA ARG A 152 13.14 -3.13 -1.77
C ARG A 152 12.59 -3.10 -3.20
N ALA A 153 12.50 -4.27 -3.84
CA ALA A 153 11.89 -4.44 -5.16
C ALA A 153 10.41 -4.00 -5.18
N HIS A 154 9.70 -4.14 -4.06
CA HIS A 154 8.29 -3.73 -3.96
C HIS A 154 8.13 -2.21 -4.03
N ALA A 155 9.02 -1.45 -3.39
CA ALA A 155 9.04 0.01 -3.49
C ALA A 155 9.30 0.47 -4.93
N ALA A 156 10.23 -0.18 -5.64
CA ALA A 156 10.49 0.08 -7.06
C ALA A 156 9.26 -0.23 -7.94
N SER A 157 8.56 -1.33 -7.67
CA SER A 157 7.29 -1.68 -8.34
C SER A 157 6.21 -0.63 -8.11
N ALA A 158 6.06 -0.13 -6.87
CA ALA A 158 5.13 0.95 -6.56
C ALA A 158 5.48 2.27 -7.27
N VAL A 159 6.77 2.61 -7.42
CA VAL A 159 7.21 3.76 -8.25
C VAL A 159 6.79 3.58 -9.70
N LEU A 160 6.97 2.37 -10.25
CA LEU A 160 6.54 2.06 -11.62
C LEU A 160 5.03 2.26 -11.77
N ASN A 161 4.23 1.73 -10.85
CA ASN A 161 2.78 1.91 -10.87
C ASN A 161 2.37 3.39 -10.77
N PHE A 162 3.02 4.16 -9.91
CA PHE A 162 2.80 5.60 -9.80
C PHE A 162 3.11 6.33 -11.12
N SER A 163 4.22 5.96 -11.76
CA SER A 163 4.72 6.62 -12.97
C SER A 163 3.87 6.38 -14.23
N LYS A 164 3.14 5.25 -14.32
CA LYS A 164 2.28 4.90 -15.48
C LYS A 164 1.25 5.98 -15.82
N ASN A 165 0.80 6.71 -14.80
CA ASN A 165 -0.23 7.74 -14.89
C ASN A 165 0.33 9.16 -14.73
N CYS A 166 1.65 9.35 -14.74
CA CYS A 166 2.27 10.66 -14.61
C CYS A 166 2.56 11.29 -15.98
N THR A 167 2.43 12.60 -16.08
CA THR A 167 3.01 13.37 -17.18
C THR A 167 4.52 13.53 -16.99
N PRO A 168 5.29 13.79 -18.07
CA PRO A 168 6.72 14.08 -17.95
C PRO A 168 7.03 15.20 -16.96
N ASP A 169 6.21 16.25 -16.89
CA ASP A 169 6.41 17.38 -15.98
C ASP A 169 6.33 16.98 -14.50
N ILE A 170 5.49 15.98 -14.16
CA ILE A 170 5.39 15.44 -12.80
C ILE A 170 6.63 14.62 -12.46
N LEU A 171 7.13 13.78 -13.38
CA LEU A 171 8.23 12.84 -13.09
C LEU A 171 9.61 13.48 -13.16
N THR A 172 9.84 14.41 -14.09
CA THR A 172 11.16 14.98 -14.40
C THR A 172 11.94 15.43 -13.15
N PRO A 173 11.33 16.11 -12.16
CA PRO A 173 12.05 16.53 -10.96
C PRO A 173 12.58 15.39 -10.07
N TYR A 174 12.07 14.17 -10.23
CA TYR A 174 12.37 13.02 -9.37
C TYR A 174 13.22 11.95 -10.07
N LEU A 175 13.36 12.03 -11.41
CA LEU A 175 13.99 10.98 -12.21
C LEU A 175 15.42 10.66 -11.75
N ASP A 176 16.27 11.67 -11.55
CA ASP A 176 17.67 11.43 -11.16
C ASP A 176 17.76 10.67 -9.83
N GLY A 177 16.92 11.04 -8.85
CA GLY A 177 16.85 10.37 -7.56
C GLY A 177 16.35 8.93 -7.68
N ILE A 178 15.24 8.73 -8.39
CA ILE A 178 14.63 7.40 -8.59
C ILE A 178 15.59 6.47 -9.35
N VAL A 179 16.15 6.93 -10.46
CA VAL A 179 17.07 6.13 -11.30
C VAL A 179 18.31 5.74 -10.51
N SER A 180 18.88 6.66 -9.71
CA SER A 180 20.03 6.35 -8.86
C SER A 180 19.73 5.23 -7.87
N LYS A 181 18.53 5.22 -7.27
CA LYS A 181 18.10 4.14 -6.37
C LYS A 181 17.86 2.82 -7.09
N LEU A 182 17.19 2.85 -8.25
CA LEU A 182 16.96 1.66 -9.07
C LEU A 182 18.26 1.00 -9.51
N LEU A 183 19.29 1.78 -9.86
CA LEU A 183 20.60 1.26 -10.23
C LEU A 183 21.27 0.48 -9.09
N VAL A 184 21.10 0.93 -7.83
CA VAL A 184 21.62 0.23 -6.65
C VAL A 184 20.88 -1.08 -6.40
N LEU A 185 19.60 -1.20 -6.79
CA LEU A 185 18.85 -2.44 -6.66
C LEU A 185 19.25 -3.52 -7.70
N LEU A 186 19.87 -3.12 -8.80
CA LEU A 186 20.29 -4.02 -9.87
C LEU A 186 21.75 -4.52 -9.71
N GLN A 187 22.45 -4.07 -8.68
CA GLN A 187 23.84 -4.43 -8.34
C GLN A 187 23.86 -5.46 -7.21
#